data_AF-A0AA38SUW7-F1
#
_entry.id   AF-A0AA38SUW7-F1
#
_cell.length_a   1.000
_cell.length_b   1.000
_cell.length_c   1.000
_cell.angle_alpha   90.00
_cell.angle_beta   90.00
_cell.angle_gamma   90.00
#
_symmetry.space_group_name_H-M   'P 1'
#
loop_
_entity.id
_entity.type
_entity.pdbx_description
1 polymer ?
#
loop_
_entity_poly.entity_id
_entity_poly.type
_entity_poly.pdbx_seq_one_letter_code
_entity_poly.pdbx_strand_id
1 'polypeptide(L)'
;MFYEFFKFLENQVIFKDILKRGVTEVDNLLRTGKIRAVKYPEWLANVVVVQKKNGKWRVWIDFTDLNKACPKDPFPLPHIDAMVDATAGHELLTFMDAYSGYNQILMHTDDQEKTAFMTDKGIYCYKVMPFGLKNAGSTYQRLVKMMFKEHLGRTMEVYIDDMLVKSERSIDHVAHLKQSFDILRQYKMKLNPTKCSFGVRAGKFLGYLVTQRGIEASPEQVKAITEIQSPRNVKEVQKLTGRVAALTRFISRSSDKCHLFYNVIRKNQGFLWTDEHEKALQKLKQYMTSPPLLTKPVEGESLQLYLARGRSTAMTNLLSKKLRHYFVSHHIIVVTNYPLKTILRKPELTGRLGKWSIYLSGFDIEFKPKTAIKSQALADFVAEFFPGLEPTTCDEVNNVMISDNKPLLLYVDGSSNVRGCGLGVVLKSSQGGNMVYSIRCEFKATNNEAEYEALIAGLDIALRLGAKQLHVRRNSLLVVNQINGDFQAKDSKMMNYLKAVKDRIARFEYFLIEQIPRDLNMQADALANLGSAFHDPSMENIPILHLTTPTIEAKEEVQMNEEVYN
;
A
#
# COMPACT_ATOMS: atom_id res chain seq x y z
N MET A 1 12.03 36.87 39.08
CA MET A 1 11.58 36.29 40.37
C MET A 1 10.05 36.30 40.50
N PHE A 2 9.37 37.45 40.32
CA PHE A 2 7.89 37.54 40.38
C PHE A 2 7.14 36.69 39.34
N TYR A 3 7.63 36.58 38.10
CA TYR A 3 6.97 35.78 37.04
C TYR A 3 7.01 34.26 37.32
N GLU A 4 8.13 33.75 37.85
CA GLU A 4 8.27 32.36 38.29
C GLU A 4 7.40 32.07 39.53
N PHE A 5 7.28 33.05 40.45
CA PHE A 5 6.40 32.95 41.62
C PHE A 5 4.91 32.95 41.23
N PHE A 6 4.50 33.75 40.24
CA PHE A 6 3.14 33.73 39.70
C PHE A 6 2.84 32.42 38.95
N LYS A 7 3.78 31.89 38.15
CA LYS A 7 3.64 30.55 37.56
C LYS A 7 3.55 29.45 38.62
N PHE A 8 4.32 29.56 39.71
CA PHE A 8 4.26 28.62 40.83
C PHE A 8 2.91 28.69 41.55
N LEU A 9 2.39 29.89 41.79
CA LEU A 9 1.07 30.11 42.39
C LEU A 9 -0.08 29.68 41.46
N GLU A 10 -0.01 29.97 40.16
CA GLU A 10 -0.97 29.47 39.16
C GLU A 10 -0.94 27.94 39.11
N ASN A 11 0.25 27.33 39.07
CA ASN A 11 0.38 25.88 39.12
C ASN A 11 -0.16 25.29 40.41
N GLN A 12 0.03 25.94 41.57
CA GLN A 12 -0.53 25.52 42.86
C GLN A 12 -2.05 25.64 42.91
N VAL A 13 -2.64 26.72 42.36
CA VAL A 13 -4.09 26.93 42.28
C VAL A 13 -4.72 25.92 41.31
N ILE A 14 -4.13 25.73 40.13
CA ILE A 14 -4.54 24.74 39.14
C ILE A 14 -4.43 23.33 39.75
N PHE A 15 -3.36 23.01 40.48
CA PHE A 15 -3.18 21.73 41.15
C PHE A 15 -4.21 21.48 42.25
N LYS A 16 -4.53 22.50 43.07
CA LYS A 16 -5.61 22.41 44.07
C LYS A 16 -6.99 22.22 43.43
N ASP A 17 -7.25 22.88 42.31
CA ASP A 17 -8.49 22.72 41.56
C ASP A 17 -8.59 21.35 40.88
N ILE A 18 -7.47 20.82 40.38
CA ILE A 18 -7.35 19.47 39.82
C ILE A 18 -7.63 18.41 40.90
N LEU A 19 -7.03 18.56 42.09
CA LEU A 19 -7.25 17.67 43.23
C LEU A 19 -8.72 17.72 43.69
N LYS A 20 -9.29 18.91 43.91
CA LYS A 20 -10.70 19.07 44.30
C LYS A 20 -11.67 18.42 43.31
N ARG A 21 -11.40 18.53 42.01
CA ARG A 21 -12.26 17.95 40.96
C ARG A 21 -12.06 16.44 40.81
N GLY A 22 -10.83 15.96 40.99
CA GLY A 22 -10.52 14.52 41.11
C GLY A 22 -11.33 13.89 42.24
N VAL A 23 -11.38 14.56 43.38
CA VAL A 23 -12.17 14.17 44.55
C VAL A 23 -13.67 14.08 44.24
N THR A 24 -14.26 15.08 43.57
CA THR A 24 -15.70 15.05 43.23
C THR A 24 -16.06 13.87 42.33
N GLU A 25 -15.21 13.51 41.37
CA GLU A 25 -15.45 12.35 40.51
C GLU A 25 -15.34 11.03 41.27
N VAL A 26 -14.35 10.91 42.15
CA VAL A 26 -14.19 9.72 43.02
C VAL A 26 -15.39 9.55 43.94
N ASP A 27 -15.90 10.63 44.53
CA ASP A 27 -17.11 10.61 45.35
C ASP A 27 -18.34 10.16 44.53
N ASN A 28 -18.46 10.62 43.27
CA ASN A 28 -19.52 10.17 42.37
C ASN A 28 -19.40 8.67 42.03
N LEU A 29 -18.18 8.19 41.78
CA LEU A 29 -17.93 6.76 41.50
C LEU A 29 -18.22 5.89 42.73
N LEU A 30 -17.89 6.36 43.94
CA LEU A 30 -18.23 5.71 45.21
C LEU A 30 -19.74 5.67 45.43
N ARG A 31 -20.41 6.81 45.29
CA ARG A 31 -21.88 6.94 45.46
C ARG A 31 -22.65 6.06 44.48
N THR A 32 -22.14 5.90 43.26
CA THR A 32 -22.73 5.02 42.24
C THR A 32 -22.30 3.55 42.38
N GLY A 33 -21.47 3.21 43.37
CA GLY A 33 -21.02 1.84 43.64
C GLY A 33 -20.05 1.27 42.61
N LYS A 34 -19.47 2.12 41.75
CA LYS A 34 -18.55 1.70 40.68
C LYS A 34 -17.15 1.38 41.18
N ILE A 35 -16.76 1.94 42.32
CA ILE A 35 -15.48 1.69 42.98
C ILE A 35 -15.71 1.29 44.45
N ARG A 36 -14.71 0.66 45.08
CA ARG A 36 -14.68 0.38 46.53
C ARG A 36 -13.33 0.73 47.12
N ALA A 37 -13.30 1.01 48.42
CA ALA A 37 -12.05 1.13 49.15
C ALA A 37 -11.34 -0.22 49.23
N VAL A 38 -10.00 -0.19 49.19
CA VAL A 38 -9.13 -1.35 49.36
C VAL A 38 -7.98 -0.99 50.29
N LYS A 39 -7.49 -1.97 51.06
CA LYS A 39 -6.34 -1.81 51.94
C LYS A 39 -5.21 -2.69 51.42
N TYR A 40 -4.00 -2.14 51.36
CA TYR A 40 -2.78 -2.86 50.98
C TYR A 40 -2.86 -3.58 49.61
N PRO A 41 -3.24 -2.90 48.50
CA PRO A 41 -3.28 -3.57 47.22
C PRO A 41 -1.87 -3.88 46.70
N GLU A 42 -1.76 -4.97 45.94
CA GLU A 42 -0.53 -5.35 45.25
C GLU A 42 -0.18 -4.39 44.10
N TRP A 43 -1.21 -3.88 43.41
CA TRP A 43 -1.09 -2.92 42.32
C TRP A 43 -1.53 -1.54 42.77
N LEU A 44 -0.85 -0.50 42.32
CA LEU A 44 -1.25 0.88 42.62
C LEU A 44 -0.97 1.80 41.42
N ALA A 45 -2.04 2.34 40.85
CA ALA A 45 -1.99 3.26 39.73
C ALA A 45 -2.19 4.73 40.16
N ASN A 46 -1.65 5.65 39.36
CA ASN A 46 -1.78 7.08 39.58
C ASN A 46 -3.02 7.63 38.87
N VAL A 47 -3.63 8.66 39.47
CA VAL A 47 -4.68 9.44 38.83
C VAL A 47 -4.08 10.52 37.94
N VAL A 48 -4.56 10.59 36.71
CA VAL A 48 -4.22 11.62 35.73
C VAL A 48 -5.48 12.39 35.39
N VAL A 49 -5.42 13.72 35.43
CA VAL A 49 -6.56 14.58 35.10
C VAL A 49 -6.27 15.33 33.80
N VAL A 50 -7.17 15.21 32.84
CA VAL A 50 -7.02 15.78 31.49
C VAL A 50 -8.20 16.67 31.17
N GLN A 51 -7.93 17.87 30.65
CA GLN A 51 -8.98 18.76 30.17
C GLN A 51 -9.40 18.39 28.73
N LYS A 52 -10.70 18.25 28.51
CA LYS A 52 -11.26 18.11 27.16
C LYS A 52 -11.23 19.45 26.44
N LYS A 53 -11.30 19.37 25.10
CA LYS A 53 -11.52 20.52 24.21
C LYS A 53 -12.75 21.36 24.54
N ASN A 54 -13.78 20.77 25.15
CA ASN A 54 -14.99 21.48 25.57
C ASN A 54 -14.88 22.08 26.99
N GLY A 55 -13.67 22.21 27.53
CA GLY A 55 -13.39 22.77 28.86
C GLY A 55 -13.67 21.82 30.03
N LYS A 56 -14.41 20.71 29.82
CA LYS A 56 -14.72 19.73 30.87
C LYS A 56 -13.48 18.91 31.22
N TRP A 57 -13.25 18.67 32.51
CA TRP A 57 -12.18 17.79 32.97
C TRP A 57 -12.62 16.33 32.95
N ARG A 58 -11.68 15.41 32.72
CA ARG A 58 -11.86 13.98 32.92
C ARG A 58 -10.75 13.45 33.82
N VAL A 59 -11.14 12.59 34.75
CA VAL A 59 -10.23 11.82 35.59
C VAL A 59 -9.97 10.47 34.91
N TRP A 60 -8.70 10.10 34.82
CA TRP A 60 -8.20 8.88 34.21
C TRP A 60 -7.24 8.20 35.17
N ILE A 61 -7.14 6.88 35.07
CA ILE A 61 -6.16 6.11 35.83
C ILE A 61 -5.09 5.62 34.88
N ASP A 62 -3.83 5.86 35.24
CA ASP A 62 -2.70 5.40 34.45
C ASP A 62 -2.38 3.93 34.75
N PHE A 63 -2.96 3.03 33.98
CA PHE A 63 -2.71 1.60 34.06
C PHE A 63 -1.49 1.14 33.23
N THR A 64 -0.54 2.01 32.91
CA THR A 64 0.60 1.68 32.06
C THR A 64 1.34 0.42 32.51
N ASP A 65 1.68 0.31 33.80
CA ASP A 65 2.44 -0.84 34.31
C ASP A 65 1.60 -2.12 34.40
N LEU A 66 0.33 -2.00 34.82
CA LEU A 66 -0.62 -3.11 34.79
C LEU A 66 -0.82 -3.65 33.36
N ASN A 67 -0.92 -2.75 32.37
CA ASN A 67 -1.08 -3.11 30.97
C ASN A 67 0.15 -3.79 30.37
N LYS A 68 1.37 -3.50 30.88
CA LYS A 68 2.59 -4.21 30.48
C LYS A 68 2.56 -5.66 30.98
N ALA A 69 2.14 -5.88 32.22
CA ALA A 69 2.04 -7.21 32.82
C ALA A 69 0.86 -8.03 32.26
N CYS A 70 -0.21 -7.37 31.80
CA CYS A 70 -1.40 -8.04 31.30
C CYS A 70 -1.17 -8.68 29.90
N PRO A 71 -1.40 -10.00 29.74
CA PRO A 71 -1.42 -10.64 28.43
C PRO A 71 -2.43 -9.98 27.49
N LYS A 72 -2.05 -9.81 26.22
CA LYS A 72 -2.93 -9.17 25.24
C LYS A 72 -4.02 -10.16 24.80
N ASP A 73 -5.28 -9.75 24.87
CA ASP A 73 -6.39 -10.49 24.27
C ASP A 73 -6.31 -10.37 22.73
N PRO A 74 -6.14 -11.49 21.99
CA PRO A 74 -6.03 -11.49 20.53
C PRO A 74 -7.40 -11.38 19.83
N PHE A 75 -8.49 -11.04 20.53
CA PHE A 75 -9.82 -10.92 19.93
C PHE A 75 -9.81 -10.05 18.66
N PRO A 76 -10.35 -10.55 17.53
CA PRO A 76 -10.31 -9.82 16.27
C PRO A 76 -11.29 -8.65 16.32
N LEU A 77 -10.77 -7.44 16.07
CA LEU A 77 -11.59 -6.26 15.84
C LEU A 77 -11.94 -6.16 14.35
N PRO A 78 -13.16 -5.72 14.00
CA PRO A 78 -13.54 -5.52 12.60
C PRO A 78 -12.61 -4.50 11.91
N HIS A 79 -12.42 -4.67 10.60
CA HIS A 79 -11.66 -3.72 9.80
C HIS A 79 -12.50 -2.46 9.58
N ILE A 80 -11.96 -1.29 9.97
CA ILE A 80 -12.68 0.00 9.91
C ILE A 80 -13.23 0.25 8.50
N ASP A 81 -12.41 0.11 7.47
CA ASP A 81 -12.85 0.37 6.09
C ASP A 81 -14.00 -0.54 5.66
N ALA A 82 -13.99 -1.82 6.07
CA ALA A 82 -15.06 -2.76 5.72
C ALA A 82 -16.38 -2.38 6.41
N MET A 83 -16.33 -1.89 7.64
CA MET A 83 -17.52 -1.39 8.35
C MET A 83 -18.09 -0.13 7.72
N VAL A 84 -17.22 0.78 7.29
CA VAL A 84 -17.60 2.02 6.61
C VAL A 84 -18.26 1.70 5.27
N ASP A 85 -17.69 0.77 4.50
CA ASP A 85 -18.28 0.29 3.25
C ASP A 85 -19.63 -0.39 3.46
N ALA A 86 -19.73 -1.25 4.47
CA ALA A 86 -20.98 -1.93 4.81
C ALA A 86 -22.08 -0.95 5.24
N THR A 87 -21.72 0.23 5.75
CA THR A 87 -22.66 1.27 6.15
C THR A 87 -23.11 2.14 4.96
N ALA A 88 -22.24 2.39 3.99
CA ALA A 88 -22.55 3.23 2.84
C ALA A 88 -23.74 2.67 2.04
N GLY A 89 -24.51 3.57 1.40
CA GLY A 89 -25.64 3.18 0.55
C GLY A 89 -26.99 3.07 1.24
N HIS A 90 -27.06 3.17 2.58
CA HIS A 90 -28.31 3.04 3.33
C HIS A 90 -29.07 4.38 3.38
N GLU A 91 -30.40 4.35 3.28
CA GLU A 91 -31.25 5.55 3.34
C GLU A 91 -31.24 6.22 4.71
N LEU A 92 -31.32 5.42 5.78
CA LEU A 92 -31.37 5.91 7.16
C LEU A 92 -30.35 5.22 8.05
N LEU A 93 -29.73 6.04 8.88
CA LEU A 93 -28.70 5.69 9.85
C LEU A 93 -29.10 6.19 11.23
N THR A 94 -28.84 5.40 12.26
CA THR A 94 -28.97 5.80 13.66
C THR A 94 -27.69 5.49 14.40
N PHE A 95 -27.05 6.54 14.92
CA PHE A 95 -25.82 6.47 15.70
C PHE A 95 -26.16 6.44 17.18
N MET A 96 -25.61 5.46 17.90
CA MET A 96 -25.85 5.25 19.32
C MET A 96 -24.53 5.18 20.10
N ASP A 97 -24.48 5.92 21.21
CA ASP A 97 -23.32 5.96 22.13
C ASP A 97 -23.77 5.41 23.48
N ALA A 98 -23.04 4.43 24.01
CA ALA A 98 -23.32 3.86 25.32
C ALA A 98 -22.96 4.84 26.45
N TYR A 99 -23.85 4.97 27.44
CA TYR A 99 -23.61 5.82 28.59
C TYR A 99 -22.51 5.24 29.49
N SER A 100 -21.31 5.82 29.46
CA SER A 100 -20.15 5.27 30.17
C SER A 100 -19.94 3.77 29.86
N GLY A 101 -19.89 3.43 28.56
CA GLY A 101 -19.89 2.04 28.05
C GLY A 101 -19.10 1.04 28.89
N TYR A 102 -17.79 1.25 29.09
CA TYR A 102 -16.95 0.33 29.88
C TYR A 102 -17.45 0.12 31.31
N ASN A 103 -17.90 1.18 31.99
CA ASN A 103 -18.40 1.10 33.36
C ASN A 103 -19.73 0.35 33.50
N GLN A 104 -20.35 -0.09 32.39
CA GLN A 104 -21.53 -0.97 32.43
C GLN A 104 -21.14 -2.46 32.47
N ILE A 105 -19.87 -2.80 32.23
CA ILE A 105 -19.35 -4.15 32.31
C ILE A 105 -18.74 -4.35 33.70
N LEU A 106 -19.14 -5.41 34.40
CA LEU A 106 -18.57 -5.76 35.71
C LEU A 106 -17.13 -6.29 35.54
N MET A 107 -16.26 -5.89 36.45
CA MET A 107 -14.93 -6.51 36.57
C MET A 107 -15.06 -7.88 37.24
N HIS A 108 -14.29 -8.85 36.75
CA HIS A 108 -14.11 -10.12 37.45
C HIS A 108 -13.59 -9.85 38.87
N THR A 109 -14.11 -10.55 39.87
CA THR A 109 -13.84 -10.28 41.30
C THR A 109 -12.35 -10.25 41.61
N ASP A 110 -11.61 -11.19 41.04
CA ASP A 110 -10.17 -11.38 41.28
C ASP A 110 -9.29 -10.35 40.58
N ASP A 111 -9.86 -9.62 39.60
CA ASP A 111 -9.17 -8.57 38.86
C ASP A 111 -9.49 -7.17 39.38
N GLN A 112 -10.49 -7.02 40.25
CA GLN A 112 -10.89 -5.71 40.78
C GLN A 112 -9.72 -5.01 41.48
N GLU A 113 -9.04 -5.67 42.41
CA GLU A 113 -7.97 -5.05 43.20
C GLU A 113 -6.73 -4.69 42.37
N LYS A 114 -6.52 -5.36 41.24
CA LYS A 114 -5.44 -5.01 40.30
C LYS A 114 -5.66 -3.63 39.68
N THR A 115 -6.89 -3.13 39.66
CA THR A 115 -7.24 -1.78 39.19
C THR A 115 -7.15 -0.71 40.27
N ALA A 116 -6.49 -1.00 41.40
CA ALA A 116 -6.39 -0.06 42.50
C ALA A 116 -5.60 1.20 42.11
N PHE A 117 -6.05 2.34 42.63
CA PHE A 117 -5.47 3.65 42.39
C PHE A 117 -5.50 4.51 43.64
N MET A 118 -4.54 5.43 43.73
CA MET A 118 -4.35 6.29 44.89
C MET A 118 -5.00 7.67 44.69
N THR A 119 -5.74 8.12 45.69
CA THR A 119 -6.23 9.50 45.79
C THR A 119 -5.85 10.09 47.14
N ASP A 120 -6.07 11.39 47.32
CA ASP A 120 -5.91 12.10 48.59
C ASP A 120 -6.86 11.59 49.70
N LYS A 121 -8.00 10.99 49.32
CA LYS A 121 -8.97 10.39 50.24
C LYS A 121 -8.68 8.93 50.62
N GLY A 122 -7.73 8.28 49.95
CA GLY A 122 -7.40 6.88 50.18
C GLY A 122 -7.25 6.08 48.89
N ILE A 123 -7.28 4.77 49.03
CA ILE A 123 -7.02 3.84 47.93
C ILE A 123 -8.31 3.13 47.55
N TYR A 124 -8.60 3.15 46.25
CA TYR A 124 -9.84 2.62 45.69
C TYR A 124 -9.54 1.71 44.52
N CYS A 125 -10.41 0.72 44.28
CA CYS A 125 -10.35 -0.14 43.10
C CYS A 125 -11.71 -0.20 42.39
N TYR A 126 -11.71 -0.52 41.11
CA TYR A 126 -12.92 -0.57 40.30
C TYR A 126 -13.66 -1.91 40.41
N LYS A 127 -14.99 -1.84 40.59
CA LYS A 127 -15.91 -2.98 40.45
C LYS A 127 -16.43 -3.17 39.04
N VAL A 128 -16.34 -2.12 38.22
CA VAL A 128 -16.76 -2.08 36.81
C VAL A 128 -15.57 -1.77 35.93
N MET A 129 -15.57 -2.19 34.68
CA MET A 129 -14.40 -2.05 33.81
C MET A 129 -14.04 -0.57 33.60
N PRO A 130 -12.86 -0.11 34.06
CA PRO A 130 -12.45 1.26 33.87
C PRO A 130 -11.91 1.48 32.45
N PHE A 131 -11.94 2.74 32.02
CA PHE A 131 -11.18 3.16 30.84
C PHE A 131 -9.68 2.98 31.11
N GLY A 132 -8.92 2.58 30.08
CA GLY A 132 -7.45 2.61 30.09
C GLY A 132 -6.80 1.24 30.23
N LEU A 133 -7.60 0.20 30.47
CA LEU A 133 -7.13 -1.18 30.43
C LEU A 133 -6.89 -1.64 28.98
N LYS A 134 -5.79 -2.34 28.77
CA LYS A 134 -5.32 -2.85 27.46
C LYS A 134 -6.37 -3.69 26.73
N ASN A 135 -7.12 -4.51 27.46
CA ASN A 135 -8.09 -5.45 26.89
C ASN A 135 -9.54 -4.95 26.96
N ALA A 136 -9.81 -3.73 27.47
CA ALA A 136 -11.18 -3.21 27.61
C ALA A 136 -11.94 -3.16 26.28
N GLY A 137 -11.27 -2.73 25.20
CA GLY A 137 -11.87 -2.68 23.87
C GLY A 137 -12.24 -4.06 23.34
N SER A 138 -11.38 -5.06 23.53
CA SER A 138 -11.64 -6.46 23.13
C SER A 138 -12.81 -7.06 23.90
N THR A 139 -12.86 -6.86 25.22
CA THR A 139 -13.97 -7.30 26.07
C THR A 139 -15.29 -6.64 25.66
N TYR A 140 -15.28 -5.33 25.40
CA TYR A 140 -16.47 -4.60 24.97
C TYR A 140 -16.95 -5.09 23.60
N GLN A 141 -16.05 -5.21 22.62
CA GLN A 141 -16.41 -5.74 21.29
C GLN A 141 -16.99 -7.15 21.39
N ARG A 142 -16.44 -8.01 22.25
CA ARG A 142 -16.92 -9.38 22.47
C ARG A 142 -18.35 -9.39 23.04
N LEU A 143 -18.62 -8.54 24.02
CA LEU A 143 -19.96 -8.37 24.59
C LEU A 143 -20.95 -7.94 23.50
N VAL A 144 -20.65 -6.88 22.75
CA VAL A 144 -21.61 -6.36 21.77
C VAL A 144 -21.79 -7.34 20.60
N LYS A 145 -20.72 -8.06 20.21
CA LYS A 145 -20.83 -9.15 19.23
C LYS A 145 -21.75 -10.28 19.69
N MET A 146 -21.73 -10.61 20.97
CA MET A 146 -22.66 -11.58 21.54
C MET A 146 -24.09 -11.04 21.55
N MET A 147 -24.31 -9.78 21.95
CA MET A 147 -25.63 -9.15 22.03
C MET A 147 -26.34 -9.06 20.68
N PHE A 148 -25.63 -8.65 19.62
CA PHE A 148 -26.20 -8.38 18.30
C PHE A 148 -25.84 -9.44 17.25
N LYS A 149 -25.46 -10.65 17.67
CA LYS A 149 -24.95 -11.72 16.79
C LYS A 149 -25.78 -11.91 15.50
N GLU A 150 -27.10 -11.92 15.61
CA GLU A 150 -28.02 -12.15 14.49
C GLU A 150 -28.24 -10.92 13.57
N HIS A 151 -27.87 -9.73 14.06
CA HIS A 151 -28.14 -8.44 13.40
C HIS A 151 -26.87 -7.78 12.83
N LEU A 152 -25.69 -8.19 13.31
CA LEU A 152 -24.40 -7.65 12.89
C LEU A 152 -24.17 -7.84 11.39
N GLY A 153 -23.66 -6.79 10.74
CA GLY A 153 -23.41 -6.74 9.30
C GLY A 153 -24.65 -6.43 8.46
N ARG A 154 -25.84 -6.83 8.92
CA ARG A 154 -27.12 -6.64 8.23
C ARG A 154 -27.75 -5.29 8.56
N THR A 155 -28.24 -5.15 9.78
CA THR A 155 -28.96 -3.96 10.26
C THR A 155 -28.20 -3.21 11.34
N MET A 156 -27.15 -3.83 11.91
CA MET A 156 -26.32 -3.28 12.97
C MET A 156 -24.84 -3.35 12.60
N GLU A 157 -24.10 -2.27 12.85
CA GLU A 157 -22.64 -2.20 12.80
C GLU A 157 -22.12 -1.72 14.15
N VAL A 158 -21.07 -2.37 14.66
CA VAL A 158 -20.48 -2.00 15.96
C VAL A 158 -18.97 -2.05 15.93
N TYR A 159 -18.35 -0.95 16.33
CA TYR A 159 -16.93 -0.86 16.60
C TYR A 159 -16.69 -0.32 18.01
N ILE A 160 -16.36 -1.23 18.94
CA ILE A 160 -16.24 -0.95 20.36
C ILE A 160 -17.50 -0.18 20.81
N ASP A 161 -17.38 1.09 21.21
CA ASP A 161 -18.49 1.89 21.73
C ASP A 161 -19.38 2.53 20.66
N ASP A 162 -18.92 2.57 19.40
CA ASP A 162 -19.65 3.17 18.28
C ASP A 162 -20.64 2.16 17.70
N MET A 163 -21.91 2.26 18.10
CA MET A 163 -23.01 1.42 17.61
C MET A 163 -23.83 2.15 16.56
N LEU A 164 -24.19 1.45 15.48
CA LEU A 164 -24.87 2.02 14.33
C LEU A 164 -25.95 1.09 13.81
N VAL A 165 -27.20 1.56 13.81
CA VAL A 165 -28.29 0.89 13.09
C VAL A 165 -28.39 1.49 11.69
N LYS A 166 -28.36 0.65 10.67
CA LYS A 166 -28.46 1.04 9.26
C LYS A 166 -29.65 0.34 8.61
N SER A 167 -30.32 1.02 7.69
CA SER A 167 -31.48 0.46 6.98
C SER A 167 -31.47 0.91 5.54
N GLU A 168 -31.53 -0.06 4.62
CA GLU A 168 -31.50 0.21 3.18
C GLU A 168 -32.67 1.08 2.78
N ARG A 169 -33.86 0.77 3.32
CA ARG A 169 -35.09 1.54 3.13
C ARG A 169 -35.49 2.23 4.42
N SER A 170 -35.96 3.46 4.27
CA SER A 170 -36.44 4.30 5.37
C SER A 170 -37.64 3.70 6.12
N ILE A 171 -38.52 2.98 5.42
CA ILE A 171 -39.72 2.35 5.99
C ILE A 171 -39.39 1.27 7.03
N ASP A 172 -38.28 0.55 6.86
CA ASP A 172 -37.89 -0.56 7.74
C ASP A 172 -37.15 -0.08 9.00
N HIS A 173 -36.69 1.19 9.01
CA HIS A 173 -35.77 1.68 10.03
C HIS A 173 -36.36 1.64 11.45
N VAL A 174 -37.65 1.95 11.60
CA VAL A 174 -38.33 1.90 12.90
C VAL A 174 -38.38 0.46 13.45
N ALA A 175 -38.59 -0.53 12.58
CA ALA A 175 -38.59 -1.93 12.99
C ALA A 175 -37.18 -2.38 13.43
N HIS A 176 -36.14 -2.00 12.69
CA HIS A 176 -34.75 -2.29 13.05
C HIS A 176 -34.32 -1.61 14.37
N LEU A 177 -34.78 -0.38 14.61
CA LEU A 177 -34.55 0.31 15.89
C LEU A 177 -35.25 -0.38 17.05
N LYS A 178 -36.50 -0.81 16.86
CA LYS A 178 -37.24 -1.56 17.87
C LYS A 178 -36.49 -2.83 18.29
N GLN A 179 -36.06 -3.64 17.31
CA GLN A 179 -35.24 -4.84 17.55
C GLN A 179 -33.96 -4.51 18.31
N SER A 180 -33.26 -3.46 17.89
CA SER A 180 -32.00 -3.04 18.53
C SER A 180 -32.21 -2.62 19.98
N PHE A 181 -33.29 -1.87 20.27
CA PHE A 181 -33.64 -1.45 21.62
C PHE A 181 -34.13 -2.60 22.50
N ASP A 182 -34.83 -3.59 21.95
CA ASP A 182 -35.23 -4.79 22.67
C ASP A 182 -33.99 -5.56 23.18
N ILE A 183 -32.98 -5.71 22.32
CA ILE A 183 -31.69 -6.32 22.70
C ILE A 183 -30.99 -5.48 23.78
N LEU A 184 -30.88 -4.16 23.61
CA LEU A 184 -30.25 -3.30 24.63
C LEU A 184 -30.96 -3.41 25.99
N ARG A 185 -32.30 -3.46 25.99
CA ARG A 185 -33.09 -3.66 27.22
C ARG A 185 -32.84 -5.02 27.86
N GLN A 186 -32.79 -6.10 27.06
CA GLN A 186 -32.51 -7.45 27.53
C GLN A 186 -31.18 -7.52 28.30
N TYR A 187 -30.13 -6.89 27.76
CA TYR A 187 -28.80 -6.85 28.37
C TYR A 187 -28.59 -5.66 29.33
N LYS A 188 -29.63 -4.84 29.55
CA LYS A 188 -29.60 -3.64 30.41
C LYS A 188 -28.52 -2.62 30.03
N MET A 189 -28.13 -2.58 28.76
CA MET A 189 -27.18 -1.61 28.22
C MET A 189 -27.87 -0.25 28.04
N LYS A 190 -27.31 0.78 28.66
CA LYS A 190 -27.86 2.14 28.66
C LYS A 190 -27.16 3.01 27.62
N LEU A 191 -27.94 3.78 26.86
CA LEU A 191 -27.46 4.75 25.89
C LEU A 191 -27.40 6.16 26.47
N ASN A 192 -26.56 7.02 25.89
CA ASN A 192 -26.55 8.44 26.16
C ASN A 192 -27.40 9.20 25.13
N PRO A 193 -28.62 9.66 25.49
CA PRO A 193 -29.53 10.26 24.52
C PRO A 193 -28.95 11.53 23.88
N THR A 194 -28.16 12.32 24.62
CA THR A 194 -27.57 13.57 24.11
C THR A 194 -26.50 13.37 23.04
N LYS A 195 -26.00 12.14 22.90
CA LYS A 195 -24.99 11.79 21.90
C LYS A 195 -25.51 10.85 20.81
N CYS A 196 -26.74 10.35 20.96
CA CYS A 196 -27.36 9.54 19.93
C CYS A 196 -27.93 10.45 18.84
N SER A 197 -27.96 9.97 17.60
CA SER A 197 -28.58 10.64 16.46
C SER A 197 -29.44 9.62 15.73
N PHE A 198 -30.74 9.89 15.60
CA PHE A 198 -31.72 8.92 15.11
C PHE A 198 -32.23 9.28 13.72
N GLY A 199 -32.28 8.31 12.81
CA GLY A 199 -32.91 8.44 11.49
C GLY A 199 -32.30 9.53 10.61
N VAL A 200 -30.98 9.66 10.61
CA VAL A 200 -30.26 10.63 9.76
C VAL A 200 -29.91 10.02 8.41
N ARG A 201 -29.91 10.82 7.33
CA ARG A 201 -29.50 10.38 5.99
C ARG A 201 -27.98 10.35 5.77
N ALA A 202 -27.26 11.04 6.65
CA ALA A 202 -25.82 11.17 6.63
C ALA A 202 -25.30 11.29 8.06
N GLY A 203 -24.15 10.71 8.35
CA GLY A 203 -23.54 10.85 9.67
C GLY A 203 -22.10 10.41 9.74
N LYS A 204 -21.43 10.84 10.81
CA LYS A 204 -20.01 10.56 11.03
C LYS A 204 -19.87 9.17 11.66
N PHE A 205 -19.11 8.30 10.99
CA PHE A 205 -18.80 6.96 11.48
C PHE A 205 -17.31 6.67 11.33
N LEU A 206 -16.64 6.29 12.42
CA LEU A 206 -15.22 5.90 12.43
C LEU A 206 -14.27 6.89 11.71
N GLY A 207 -14.61 8.19 11.78
CA GLY A 207 -13.82 9.26 11.16
C GLY A 207 -14.22 9.64 9.74
N TYR A 208 -15.20 8.96 9.14
CA TYR A 208 -15.71 9.23 7.79
C TYR A 208 -17.13 9.78 7.83
N LEU A 209 -17.52 10.55 6.81
CA LEU A 209 -18.92 10.93 6.60
C LEU A 209 -19.57 9.88 5.70
N VAL A 210 -20.54 9.13 6.22
CA VAL A 210 -21.23 8.09 5.45
C VAL A 210 -22.61 8.60 5.05
N THR A 211 -22.94 8.42 3.78
CA THR A 211 -24.19 8.88 3.16
C THR A 211 -24.80 7.78 2.29
N GLN A 212 -26.05 7.99 1.86
CA GLN A 212 -26.69 7.10 0.89
C GLN A 212 -25.92 7.03 -0.44
N ARG A 213 -25.25 8.11 -0.86
CA ARG A 213 -24.50 8.13 -2.12
C ARG A 213 -23.10 7.51 -2.00
N GLY A 214 -22.56 7.35 -0.79
CA GLY A 214 -21.25 6.75 -0.58
C GLY A 214 -20.55 7.23 0.69
N ILE A 215 -19.22 7.29 0.61
CA ILE A 215 -18.30 7.61 1.68
C ILE A 215 -17.58 8.90 1.30
N GLU A 216 -17.64 9.87 2.19
CA GLU A 216 -17.15 11.22 1.97
C GLU A 216 -16.13 11.60 3.05
N ALA A 217 -15.20 12.48 2.67
CA ALA A 217 -14.27 13.07 3.61
C ALA A 217 -15.04 13.92 4.63
N SER A 218 -14.67 13.81 5.92
CA SER A 218 -15.33 14.62 6.94
C SER A 218 -15.07 16.11 6.68
N PRO A 219 -16.11 16.98 6.61
CA PRO A 219 -15.94 18.41 6.37
C PRO A 219 -14.99 19.07 7.38
N GLU A 220 -14.99 18.60 8.64
CA GLU A 220 -14.09 19.07 9.70
C GLU A 220 -12.62 18.75 9.40
N GLN A 221 -12.35 17.56 8.88
CA GLN A 221 -10.99 17.11 8.54
C GLN A 221 -10.50 17.84 7.28
N VAL A 222 -11.37 18.03 6.29
CA VAL A 222 -11.09 18.82 5.08
C VAL A 222 -10.75 20.25 5.48
N LYS A 223 -11.62 20.89 6.27
CA LYS A 223 -11.41 22.25 6.80
C LYS A 223 -10.09 22.38 7.58
N ALA A 224 -9.75 21.37 8.37
CA ALA A 224 -8.48 21.35 9.10
C ALA A 224 -7.24 21.31 8.19
N ILE A 225 -7.34 20.80 6.95
CA ILE A 225 -6.26 20.87 5.97
C ILE A 225 -6.28 22.20 5.20
N THR A 226 -7.46 22.65 4.74
CA THR A 226 -7.56 23.88 3.95
C THR A 226 -7.14 25.12 4.73
N GLU A 227 -7.47 25.19 6.03
CA GLU A 227 -7.14 26.33 6.90
C GLU A 227 -5.74 26.25 7.54
N ILE A 228 -4.96 25.18 7.28
CA ILE A 228 -3.64 25.06 7.90
C ILE A 228 -2.71 26.16 7.39
N GLN A 229 -2.01 26.83 8.30
CA GLN A 229 -0.98 27.79 7.94
C GLN A 229 0.30 27.07 7.51
N SER A 230 1.15 27.73 6.75
CA SER A 230 2.45 27.21 6.34
C SER A 230 3.26 26.82 7.58
N PRO A 231 3.69 25.56 7.70
CA PRO A 231 4.45 25.09 8.85
C PRO A 231 5.72 25.91 9.06
N ARG A 232 6.03 26.23 10.32
CA ARG A 232 7.23 26.98 10.73
C ARG A 232 8.26 26.12 11.46
N ASN A 233 7.90 24.88 11.75
CA ASN A 233 8.76 23.93 12.44
C ASN A 233 8.36 22.49 12.13
N VAL A 234 9.23 21.54 12.47
CA VAL A 234 9.02 20.11 12.23
C VAL A 234 7.75 19.59 12.93
N LYS A 235 7.39 20.11 14.11
CA LYS A 235 6.16 19.68 14.83
C LYS A 235 4.90 20.05 14.07
N GLU A 236 4.87 21.21 13.41
CA GLU A 236 3.76 21.63 12.56
C GLU A 236 3.67 20.79 11.28
N VAL A 237 4.81 20.39 10.69
CA VAL A 237 4.82 19.46 9.55
C VAL A 237 4.34 18.07 9.98
N GLN A 238 4.71 17.61 11.17
CA GLN A 238 4.16 16.36 11.74
C GLN A 238 2.65 16.45 11.95
N LYS A 239 2.13 17.60 12.38
CA LYS A 239 0.69 17.84 12.51
C LYS A 239 -0.01 17.85 11.16
N LEU A 240 0.58 18.48 10.13
CA LEU A 240 0.09 18.44 8.74
C LEU A 240 0.03 17.00 8.23
N THR A 241 1.13 16.26 8.32
CA THR A 241 1.20 14.87 7.84
C THR A 241 0.24 13.95 8.60
N GLY A 242 0.01 14.18 9.90
CA GLY A 242 -1.01 13.48 10.66
C GLY A 242 -2.44 13.78 10.19
N ARG A 243 -2.76 15.03 9.84
CA ARG A 243 -4.06 15.40 9.26
C ARG A 243 -4.27 14.79 7.88
N VAL A 244 -3.23 14.80 7.04
CA VAL A 244 -3.23 14.15 5.73
C VAL A 244 -3.40 12.64 5.87
N ALA A 245 -2.74 12.02 6.84
CA ALA A 245 -2.83 10.58 7.08
C ALA A 245 -4.29 10.14 7.31
N ALA A 246 -5.07 10.91 8.07
CA ALA A 246 -6.50 10.65 8.31
C ALA A 246 -7.36 10.71 7.03
N LEU A 247 -6.91 11.44 6.00
CA LEU A 247 -7.62 11.62 4.74
C LEU A 247 -6.99 10.85 3.58
N THR A 248 -5.99 10.00 3.84
CA THR A 248 -5.25 9.26 2.81
C THR A 248 -6.16 8.46 1.88
N ARG A 249 -7.29 7.96 2.38
CA ARG A 249 -8.30 7.22 1.59
C ARG A 249 -8.85 8.04 0.42
N PHE A 250 -8.91 9.36 0.56
CA PHE A 250 -9.44 10.29 -0.45
C PHE A 250 -8.35 10.97 -1.29
N ILE A 251 -7.07 10.77 -0.97
CA ILE A 251 -5.96 11.45 -1.63
C ILE A 251 -5.28 10.49 -2.61
N SER A 252 -5.55 10.69 -3.89
CA SER A 252 -4.82 9.99 -4.96
C SER A 252 -3.33 10.30 -4.87
N ARG A 253 -2.48 9.27 -5.03
CA ARG A 253 -1.00 9.37 -4.98
C ARG A 253 -0.50 10.14 -3.75
N SER A 254 -1.11 9.95 -2.58
CA SER A 254 -0.75 10.67 -1.35
C SER A 254 0.75 10.66 -1.05
N SER A 255 1.44 9.54 -1.30
CA SER A 255 2.90 9.47 -1.13
C SER A 255 3.64 10.44 -2.04
N ASP A 256 3.25 10.58 -3.31
CA ASP A 256 3.87 11.54 -4.24
C ASP A 256 3.47 12.97 -3.90
N LYS A 257 2.21 13.22 -3.53
CA LYS A 257 1.74 14.56 -3.16
C LYS A 257 2.38 15.05 -1.84
N CYS A 258 2.77 14.13 -0.97
CA CYS A 258 3.28 14.46 0.37
C CYS A 258 4.76 14.13 0.59
N HIS A 259 5.48 13.63 -0.43
CA HIS A 259 6.90 13.26 -0.30
C HIS A 259 7.78 14.41 0.20
N LEU A 260 7.51 15.63 -0.27
CA LEU A 260 8.21 16.84 0.16
C LEU A 260 8.04 17.08 1.67
N PHE A 261 6.85 16.85 2.22
CA PHE A 261 6.61 16.99 3.66
C PHE A 261 7.35 15.91 4.47
N TYR A 262 7.41 14.67 3.94
CA TYR A 262 8.14 13.59 4.60
C TYR A 262 9.65 13.83 4.60
N ASN A 263 10.19 14.46 3.55
CA ASN A 263 11.60 14.82 3.48
C ASN A 263 11.98 15.82 4.60
N VAL A 264 11.12 16.81 4.90
CA VAL A 264 11.33 17.77 5.99
C VAL A 264 11.34 17.09 7.38
N ILE A 265 10.66 15.95 7.54
CA ILE A 265 10.63 15.20 8.81
C ILE A 265 11.85 14.26 8.95
N ARG A 266 12.52 13.88 7.86
CA ARG A 266 13.68 12.97 7.91
C ARG A 266 14.88 13.69 8.57
N LYS A 267 15.49 13.04 9.57
CA LYS A 267 16.50 13.62 10.48
C LYS A 267 17.78 14.07 9.74
N ASN A 268 18.48 15.04 10.36
CA ASN A 268 19.82 15.60 10.08
C ASN A 268 19.96 16.79 9.13
N GLN A 269 18.87 17.37 8.61
CA GLN A 269 18.94 18.67 7.95
C GLN A 269 17.99 19.60 8.71
N GLY A 270 18.44 20.81 9.06
CA GLY A 270 17.61 21.78 9.78
C GLY A 270 16.26 22.02 9.09
N PHE A 271 15.29 22.58 9.83
CA PHE A 271 13.98 22.87 9.26
C PHE A 271 14.11 23.88 8.10
N LEU A 272 13.82 23.43 6.89
CA LEU A 272 13.80 24.27 5.69
C LEU A 272 12.47 24.08 4.97
N TRP A 273 11.66 25.14 4.92
CA TRP A 273 10.42 25.20 4.16
C TRP A 273 10.64 26.05 2.92
N THR A 274 10.82 25.40 1.77
CA THR A 274 11.05 26.08 0.49
C THR A 274 9.74 26.37 -0.25
N ASP A 275 9.81 27.19 -1.30
CA ASP A 275 8.67 27.47 -2.19
C ASP A 275 8.07 26.22 -2.83
N GLU A 276 8.86 25.16 -3.02
CA GLU A 276 8.35 23.86 -3.51
C GLU A 276 7.42 23.19 -2.49
N HIS A 277 7.77 23.27 -1.20
CA HIS A 277 6.93 22.76 -0.12
C HIS A 277 5.64 23.56 -0.02
N GLU A 278 5.72 24.89 -0.17
CA GLU A 278 4.54 25.76 -0.15
C GLU A 278 3.62 25.47 -1.35
N LYS A 279 4.18 25.40 -2.57
CA LYS A 279 3.43 25.01 -3.77
C LYS A 279 2.75 23.65 -3.61
N ALA A 280 3.43 22.67 -3.00
CA ALA A 280 2.84 21.36 -2.72
C ALA A 280 1.69 21.42 -1.71
N LEU A 281 1.83 22.25 -0.66
CA LEU A 281 0.77 22.47 0.32
C LEU A 281 -0.46 23.13 -0.33
N GLN A 282 -0.27 24.16 -1.16
CA GLN A 282 -1.36 24.83 -1.86
C GLN A 282 -2.07 23.88 -2.84
N LYS A 283 -1.32 23.08 -3.61
CA LYS A 283 -1.89 22.04 -4.47
C LYS A 283 -2.73 21.02 -3.69
N LEU A 284 -2.23 20.59 -2.52
CA LEU A 284 -2.97 19.69 -1.65
C LEU A 284 -4.26 20.34 -1.13
N LYS A 285 -4.22 21.61 -0.70
CA LYS A 285 -5.41 22.34 -0.26
C LYS A 285 -6.45 22.44 -1.37
N GLN A 286 -6.03 22.81 -2.57
CA GLN A 286 -6.92 22.89 -3.74
C GLN A 286 -7.56 21.54 -4.07
N TYR A 287 -6.78 20.46 -4.03
CA TYR A 287 -7.29 19.10 -4.23
C TYR A 287 -8.36 18.73 -3.19
N MET A 288 -8.16 19.13 -1.92
CA MET A 288 -9.10 18.86 -0.85
C MET A 288 -10.37 19.72 -0.89
N THR A 289 -10.47 20.73 -1.75
CA THR A 289 -11.69 21.52 -1.94
C THR A 289 -12.81 20.70 -2.58
N SER A 290 -12.47 19.70 -3.40
CA SER A 290 -13.42 18.81 -4.05
C SER A 290 -12.93 17.36 -3.94
N PRO A 291 -12.95 16.76 -2.73
CA PRO A 291 -12.48 15.41 -2.53
C PRO A 291 -13.38 14.41 -3.28
N PRO A 292 -12.81 13.30 -3.78
CA PRO A 292 -13.60 12.29 -4.49
C PRO A 292 -14.64 11.65 -3.56
N LEU A 293 -15.84 11.41 -4.10
CA LEU A 293 -16.84 10.54 -3.48
C LEU A 293 -16.41 9.09 -3.71
N LEU A 294 -16.31 8.32 -2.63
CA LEU A 294 -16.00 6.90 -2.72
C LEU A 294 -17.28 6.08 -2.57
N THR A 295 -17.42 5.02 -3.33
CA THR A 295 -18.55 4.09 -3.22
C THR A 295 -18.10 2.77 -2.63
N LYS A 296 -19.02 2.04 -2.01
CA LYS A 296 -18.75 0.66 -1.61
C LYS A 296 -18.73 -0.24 -2.87
N PRO A 297 -17.86 -1.26 -2.91
CA PRO A 297 -17.94 -2.27 -3.96
C PRO A 297 -19.22 -3.10 -3.79
N VAL A 298 -19.83 -3.53 -4.90
CA VAL A 298 -20.96 -4.46 -4.84
C VAL A 298 -20.43 -5.89 -4.65
N GLU A 299 -21.20 -6.73 -3.98
CA GLU A 299 -20.85 -8.13 -3.80
C GLU A 299 -20.82 -8.86 -5.16
N GLY A 300 -19.74 -9.61 -5.42
CA GLY A 300 -19.53 -10.31 -6.69
C GLY A 300 -18.95 -9.46 -7.83
N GLU A 301 -18.78 -8.14 -7.66
CA GLU A 301 -18.12 -7.31 -8.67
C GLU A 301 -16.62 -7.59 -8.77
N SER A 302 -16.06 -7.48 -9.98
CA SER A 302 -14.61 -7.49 -10.17
C SER A 302 -14.05 -6.08 -9.97
N LEU A 303 -13.05 -5.93 -9.12
CA LEU A 303 -12.43 -4.64 -8.83
C LEU A 303 -11.18 -4.44 -9.67
N GLN A 304 -11.05 -3.26 -10.29
CA GLN A 304 -9.89 -2.93 -11.10
C GLN A 304 -8.86 -2.12 -10.31
N LEU A 305 -7.63 -2.61 -10.24
CA LEU A 305 -6.51 -1.94 -9.60
C LEU A 305 -5.57 -1.33 -10.63
N TYR A 306 -5.57 0.00 -10.73
CA TYR A 306 -4.68 0.74 -11.63
C TYR A 306 -3.34 1.05 -10.96
N LEU A 307 -2.23 0.65 -11.60
CA LEU A 307 -0.88 0.95 -11.13
C LEU A 307 -0.22 2.03 -12.01
N ALA A 308 0.28 3.09 -11.37
CA ALA A 308 0.82 4.26 -12.05
C ALA A 308 2.35 4.28 -12.24
N ARG A 309 3.13 3.46 -11.51
CA ARG A 309 4.61 3.53 -11.54
C ARG A 309 5.32 2.16 -11.44
N GLY A 310 6.47 2.04 -12.08
CA GLY A 310 7.24 0.81 -12.39
C GLY A 310 7.87 0.00 -11.25
N ARG A 311 7.31 0.01 -10.04
CA ARG A 311 7.61 -1.00 -8.99
C ARG A 311 6.35 -1.77 -8.63
N SER A 312 5.72 -2.32 -9.66
CA SER A 312 4.33 -2.73 -9.62
C SER A 312 4.11 -3.96 -8.72
N THR A 313 5.04 -4.92 -8.65
CA THR A 313 4.93 -6.10 -7.77
C THR A 313 4.98 -5.77 -6.28
N ALA A 314 5.91 -4.88 -5.90
CA ALA A 314 6.03 -4.40 -4.53
C ALA A 314 4.78 -3.63 -4.11
N MET A 315 4.23 -2.84 -5.04
CA MET A 315 3.01 -2.06 -4.83
C MET A 315 1.79 -2.97 -4.69
N THR A 316 1.62 -3.98 -5.54
CA THR A 316 0.51 -4.95 -5.42
C THR A 316 0.57 -5.71 -4.09
N ASN A 317 1.76 -6.12 -3.64
CA ASN A 317 1.92 -6.75 -2.33
C ASN A 317 1.65 -5.79 -1.16
N LEU A 318 2.06 -4.52 -1.27
CA LEU A 318 1.76 -3.52 -0.24
C LEU A 318 0.26 -3.23 -0.17
N LEU A 319 -0.39 -3.11 -1.33
CA LEU A 319 -1.81 -2.81 -1.44
C LEU A 319 -2.67 -4.01 -1.01
N SER A 320 -2.33 -5.24 -1.37
CA SER A 320 -3.04 -6.43 -0.87
C SER A 320 -2.98 -6.58 0.65
N LYS A 321 -1.90 -6.11 1.30
CA LYS A 321 -1.85 -6.04 2.77
C LYS A 321 -2.72 -4.93 3.34
N LYS A 322 -2.69 -3.74 2.72
CA LYS A 322 -3.43 -2.57 3.20
C LYS A 322 -4.94 -2.66 2.94
N LEU A 323 -5.30 -3.23 1.80
CA LEU A 323 -6.67 -3.36 1.26
C LEU A 323 -7.13 -4.81 1.28
N ARG A 324 -6.63 -5.59 2.25
CA ARG A 324 -6.81 -7.04 2.32
C ARG A 324 -8.27 -7.47 2.24
N HIS A 325 -9.18 -6.70 2.85
CA HIS A 325 -10.61 -7.01 2.83
C HIS A 325 -11.14 -7.11 1.39
N TYR A 326 -10.80 -6.18 0.49
CA TYR A 326 -11.19 -6.27 -0.92
C TYR A 326 -10.54 -7.45 -1.66
N PHE A 327 -9.25 -7.71 -1.42
CA PHE A 327 -8.53 -8.82 -2.06
C PHE A 327 -9.06 -10.20 -1.64
N VAL A 328 -9.70 -10.30 -0.47
CA VAL A 328 -10.30 -11.54 0.03
C VAL A 328 -11.73 -11.73 -0.49
N SER A 329 -12.49 -10.64 -0.66
CA SER A 329 -13.92 -10.72 -1.03
C SER A 329 -14.21 -10.57 -2.51
N HIS A 330 -13.26 -10.05 -3.31
CA HIS A 330 -13.50 -9.71 -4.71
C HIS A 330 -12.40 -10.24 -5.63
N HIS A 331 -12.79 -10.53 -6.87
CA HIS A 331 -11.85 -10.77 -7.96
C HIS A 331 -11.13 -9.46 -8.31
N ILE A 332 -9.79 -9.45 -8.27
CA ILE A 332 -8.98 -8.24 -8.50
C ILE A 332 -8.33 -8.28 -9.89
N ILE A 333 -8.68 -7.33 -10.73
CA ILE A 333 -8.06 -7.13 -12.05
C ILE A 333 -7.00 -6.03 -11.92
N VAL A 334 -5.73 -6.40 -11.89
CA VAL A 334 -4.61 -5.46 -11.90
C VAL A 334 -4.36 -4.98 -13.33
N VAL A 335 -4.66 -3.70 -13.56
CA VAL A 335 -4.49 -3.05 -14.87
C VAL A 335 -3.12 -2.38 -14.92
N THR A 336 -2.22 -2.94 -15.72
CA THR A 336 -0.81 -2.54 -15.80
C THR A 336 -0.18 -2.90 -17.14
N ASN A 337 0.68 -2.02 -17.66
CA ASN A 337 1.49 -2.32 -18.86
C ASN A 337 2.78 -3.09 -18.50
N TYR A 338 3.03 -3.32 -17.22
CA TYR A 338 4.18 -4.11 -16.76
C TYR A 338 3.83 -5.61 -16.80
N PRO A 339 4.73 -6.48 -17.29
CA PRO A 339 4.49 -7.92 -17.44
C PRO A 339 4.52 -8.68 -16.09
N LEU A 340 3.73 -8.24 -15.12
CA LEU A 340 3.71 -8.76 -13.75
C LEU A 340 3.29 -10.23 -13.69
N LYS A 341 2.33 -10.64 -14.54
CA LYS A 341 1.87 -12.03 -14.65
C LYS A 341 3.04 -12.96 -15.00
N THR A 342 3.85 -12.56 -15.96
CA THR A 342 5.02 -13.32 -16.41
C THR A 342 6.11 -13.35 -15.34
N ILE A 343 6.35 -12.23 -14.66
CA ILE A 343 7.35 -12.14 -13.58
C ILE A 343 6.95 -13.04 -12.41
N LEU A 344 5.70 -12.96 -11.93
CA LEU A 344 5.21 -13.66 -10.75
C LEU A 344 5.11 -15.17 -10.93
N ARG A 345 4.93 -15.66 -12.17
CA ARG A 345 4.81 -17.08 -12.49
C ARG A 345 6.14 -17.80 -12.74
N LYS A 346 7.28 -17.09 -12.67
CA LYS A 346 8.58 -17.74 -12.84
C LYS A 346 8.89 -18.65 -11.64
N PRO A 347 9.26 -19.93 -11.86
CA PRO A 347 9.61 -20.85 -10.77
C PRO A 347 10.92 -20.45 -10.05
N GLU A 348 11.79 -19.68 -10.70
CA GLU A 348 13.10 -19.25 -10.18
C GLU A 348 13.04 -18.02 -9.25
N LEU A 349 11.85 -17.56 -8.83
CA LEU A 349 11.74 -16.37 -7.99
C LEU A 349 12.27 -16.63 -6.57
N THR A 350 13.46 -16.11 -6.28
CA THR A 350 14.06 -16.16 -4.93
C THR A 350 13.87 -14.84 -4.14
N GLY A 351 14.19 -14.88 -2.85
CA GLY A 351 14.20 -13.68 -2.00
C GLY A 351 12.83 -13.02 -1.78
N ARG A 352 12.76 -11.70 -1.91
CA ARG A 352 11.52 -10.93 -1.66
C ARG A 352 10.44 -11.18 -2.70
N LEU A 353 10.83 -11.36 -3.97
CA LEU A 353 9.88 -11.57 -5.05
C LEU A 353 9.19 -12.93 -4.95
N GLY A 354 9.92 -13.99 -4.59
CA GLY A 354 9.32 -15.31 -4.31
C GLY A 354 8.30 -15.25 -3.17
N LYS A 355 8.67 -14.62 -2.04
CA LYS A 355 7.75 -14.40 -0.90
C LYS A 355 6.50 -13.60 -1.29
N TRP A 356 6.64 -12.59 -2.15
CA TRP A 356 5.49 -11.81 -2.62
C TRP A 356 4.62 -12.61 -3.59
N SER A 357 5.22 -13.43 -4.45
CA SER A 357 4.47 -14.31 -5.36
C SER A 357 3.61 -15.30 -4.58
N ILE A 358 4.20 -15.99 -3.60
CA ILE A 358 3.48 -16.93 -2.71
C ILE A 358 2.36 -16.23 -1.95
N TYR A 359 2.58 -15.01 -1.47
CA TYR A 359 1.54 -14.26 -0.77
C TYR A 359 0.41 -13.83 -1.71
N LEU A 360 0.74 -13.35 -2.90
CA LEU A 360 -0.23 -12.87 -3.89
C LEU A 360 -1.00 -14.02 -4.54
N SER A 361 -0.44 -15.23 -4.61
CA SER A 361 -1.14 -16.41 -5.13
C SER A 361 -2.29 -16.88 -4.21
N GLY A 362 -2.34 -16.41 -2.96
CA GLY A 362 -3.46 -16.64 -2.06
C GLY A 362 -4.71 -15.81 -2.35
N PHE A 363 -4.67 -14.94 -3.38
CA PHE A 363 -5.80 -14.10 -3.78
C PHE A 363 -6.18 -14.35 -5.24
N ASP A 364 -7.44 -14.06 -5.58
CA ASP A 364 -7.93 -14.15 -6.95
C ASP A 364 -7.57 -12.88 -7.73
N ILE A 365 -6.42 -12.93 -8.41
CA ILE A 365 -5.83 -11.79 -9.13
C ILE A 365 -5.64 -12.10 -10.62
N GLU A 366 -6.26 -11.29 -11.47
CA GLU A 366 -6.01 -11.24 -12.91
C GLU A 366 -5.14 -10.04 -13.27
N PHE A 367 -4.27 -10.16 -14.27
CA PHE A 367 -3.46 -9.05 -14.79
C PHE A 367 -3.86 -8.74 -16.23
N LYS A 368 -4.23 -7.49 -16.51
CA LYS A 368 -4.60 -7.00 -17.85
C LYS A 368 -3.75 -5.78 -18.27
N PRO A 369 -3.43 -5.64 -19.57
CA PRO A 369 -2.82 -4.41 -20.09
C PRO A 369 -3.79 -3.22 -19.98
N LYS A 370 -3.29 -1.99 -19.96
CA LYS A 370 -4.15 -0.80 -20.02
C LYS A 370 -4.75 -0.66 -21.42
N THR A 371 -6.05 -0.81 -21.54
CA THR A 371 -6.81 -0.43 -22.73
C THR A 371 -7.34 1.01 -22.60
N ALA A 372 -7.65 1.67 -23.72
CA ALA A 372 -8.24 3.01 -23.73
C ALA A 372 -9.51 3.06 -22.86
N ILE A 373 -9.60 4.08 -22.01
CA ILE A 373 -10.64 4.21 -20.98
C ILE A 373 -11.82 4.99 -21.53
N LYS A 374 -13.03 4.42 -21.42
CA LYS A 374 -14.26 4.98 -22.02
C LYS A 374 -15.00 6.01 -21.16
N SER A 375 -14.62 6.25 -19.89
CA SER A 375 -15.33 7.19 -19.00
C SER A 375 -14.50 8.41 -18.62
N GLN A 376 -15.11 9.60 -18.69
CA GLN A 376 -14.44 10.88 -18.43
C GLN A 376 -13.87 10.95 -17.00
N ALA A 377 -14.62 10.52 -15.98
CA ALA A 377 -14.14 10.54 -14.60
C ALA A 377 -12.93 9.62 -14.35
N LEU A 378 -12.90 8.45 -15.02
CA LEU A 378 -11.76 7.53 -14.96
C LEU A 378 -10.61 8.03 -15.85
N ALA A 379 -10.91 8.74 -16.94
CA ALA A 379 -9.94 9.40 -17.80
C ALA A 379 -9.28 10.60 -17.10
N ASP A 380 -10.03 11.42 -16.36
CA ASP A 380 -9.52 12.53 -15.55
C ASP A 380 -8.71 12.01 -14.35
N PHE A 381 -9.18 10.95 -13.70
CA PHE A 381 -8.43 10.20 -12.69
C PHE A 381 -7.11 9.72 -13.31
N VAL A 382 -7.14 9.00 -14.45
CA VAL A 382 -5.97 8.51 -15.19
C VAL A 382 -5.06 9.62 -15.72
N ALA A 383 -5.59 10.75 -16.17
CA ALA A 383 -4.82 11.93 -16.55
C ALA A 383 -4.08 12.52 -15.34
N GLU A 384 -4.68 12.50 -14.13
CA GLU A 384 -4.00 12.82 -12.87
C GLU A 384 -2.86 11.82 -12.54
N PHE A 385 -2.97 10.56 -12.98
CA PHE A 385 -1.90 9.56 -12.87
C PHE A 385 -0.78 9.73 -13.90
N PHE A 386 -1.03 10.41 -15.04
CA PHE A 386 -0.07 10.62 -16.14
C PHE A 386 -0.04 12.09 -16.62
N PRO A 387 0.54 13.02 -15.85
CA PRO A 387 0.77 14.38 -16.34
C PRO A 387 1.74 14.32 -17.53
N GLY A 388 1.22 14.53 -18.74
CA GLY A 388 1.95 14.35 -20.01
C GLY A 388 1.07 13.96 -21.21
N LEU A 389 -0.21 13.65 -21.01
CA LEU A 389 -1.21 13.63 -22.09
C LEU A 389 -1.88 15.00 -22.23
N GLU A 390 -1.15 15.98 -22.79
CA GLU A 390 -1.78 17.08 -23.53
C GLU A 390 -1.95 16.66 -25.00
N PRO A 391 -2.88 17.27 -25.77
CA PRO A 391 -3.56 16.63 -26.88
C PRO A 391 -2.67 16.47 -28.12
N THR A 392 -1.90 15.40 -28.15
CA THR A 392 -1.42 14.77 -29.39
C THR A 392 -2.30 13.60 -29.82
N THR A 393 -3.34 13.27 -29.04
CA THR A 393 -4.21 12.11 -29.26
C THR A 393 -5.38 12.36 -30.21
N CYS A 394 -5.16 13.09 -31.30
CA CYS A 394 -6.02 13.05 -32.48
C CYS A 394 -5.31 12.39 -33.68
N ASP A 395 -3.98 12.47 -33.74
CA ASP A 395 -3.22 11.87 -34.84
C ASP A 395 -2.77 10.42 -34.55
N GLU A 396 -2.80 9.99 -33.29
CA GLU A 396 -2.44 8.60 -32.93
C GLU A 396 -3.65 7.67 -32.80
N VAL A 397 -4.89 8.19 -32.76
CA VAL A 397 -6.09 7.34 -32.73
C VAL A 397 -6.43 6.78 -34.12
N ASN A 398 -5.98 7.44 -35.20
CA ASN A 398 -6.04 6.88 -36.55
C ASN A 398 -4.95 5.81 -36.82
N ASN A 399 -3.94 5.69 -35.96
CA ASN A 399 -2.91 4.65 -36.08
C ASN A 399 -3.19 3.39 -35.24
N VAL A 400 -4.29 3.35 -34.48
CA VAL A 400 -4.63 2.20 -33.60
C VAL A 400 -5.70 1.28 -34.20
N MET A 401 -6.16 1.55 -35.43
CA MET A 401 -7.04 0.64 -36.16
C MET A 401 -6.40 -0.02 -37.38
N ILE A 402 -5.08 0.15 -37.62
CA ILE A 402 -4.36 -0.62 -38.65
C ILE A 402 -2.95 -1.02 -38.18
N SER A 403 -2.72 -2.35 -38.17
CA SER A 403 -1.47 -3.12 -38.09
C SER A 403 -0.98 -3.65 -36.72
N ASP A 404 -1.38 -4.89 -36.44
CA ASP A 404 -0.76 -5.86 -35.52
C ASP A 404 0.69 -6.26 -35.88
N ASN A 405 1.47 -5.40 -36.55
CA ASN A 405 2.71 -5.79 -37.24
C ASN A 405 3.84 -4.73 -37.12
N LYS A 406 4.21 -4.31 -35.90
CA LYS A 406 5.44 -3.51 -35.70
C LYS A 406 6.58 -4.39 -35.20
N PRO A 407 7.76 -4.37 -35.84
CA PRO A 407 8.89 -5.22 -35.48
C PRO A 407 9.46 -4.85 -34.10
N LEU A 408 9.86 -5.89 -33.37
CA LEU A 408 10.55 -5.77 -32.09
C LEU A 408 11.96 -5.21 -32.31
N LEU A 409 12.42 -4.26 -31.48
CA LEU A 409 13.74 -3.64 -31.64
C LEU A 409 14.77 -4.36 -30.76
N LEU A 410 15.80 -4.92 -31.36
CA LEU A 410 16.87 -5.64 -30.69
C LEU A 410 18.20 -4.90 -30.87
N TYR A 411 18.87 -4.60 -29.76
CA TYR A 411 20.23 -4.08 -29.73
C TYR A 411 21.16 -5.12 -29.12
N VAL A 412 22.27 -5.39 -29.78
CA VAL A 412 23.26 -6.38 -29.33
C VAL A 412 24.65 -5.80 -29.43
N ASP A 413 25.53 -6.25 -28.53
CA ASP A 413 26.96 -5.95 -28.58
C ASP A 413 27.77 -7.09 -27.94
N GLY A 414 28.99 -7.30 -28.44
CA GLY A 414 29.91 -8.35 -27.97
C GLY A 414 31.24 -7.74 -27.55
N SER A 415 31.73 -8.11 -26.37
CA SER A 415 32.99 -7.62 -25.82
C SER A 415 33.89 -8.80 -25.47
N SER A 416 35.08 -8.86 -26.06
CA SER A 416 36.13 -9.80 -25.67
C SER A 416 37.40 -9.06 -25.27
N ASN A 417 37.89 -9.37 -24.08
CA ASN A 417 39.12 -8.81 -23.52
C ASN A 417 39.90 -9.86 -22.72
N VAL A 418 41.03 -9.46 -22.15
CA VAL A 418 41.89 -10.35 -21.36
C VAL A 418 41.21 -10.98 -20.14
N ARG A 419 40.12 -10.39 -19.63
CA ARG A 419 39.36 -10.88 -18.46
C ARG A 419 38.25 -11.86 -18.83
N GLY A 420 37.84 -11.89 -20.10
CA GLY A 420 36.83 -12.81 -20.59
C GLY A 420 36.03 -12.24 -21.76
N CYS A 421 34.98 -12.98 -22.12
CA CYS A 421 34.04 -12.62 -23.17
C CYS A 421 32.66 -12.37 -22.56
N GLY A 422 31.97 -11.31 -23.01
CA GLY A 422 30.68 -10.89 -22.52
C GLY A 422 29.78 -10.38 -23.63
N LEU A 423 28.47 -10.59 -23.48
CA LEU A 423 27.45 -10.27 -24.45
C LEU A 423 26.42 -9.34 -23.81
N GLY A 424 26.06 -8.29 -24.53
CA GLY A 424 25.02 -7.34 -24.14
C GLY A 424 23.82 -7.49 -25.06
N VAL A 425 22.63 -7.66 -24.49
CA VAL A 425 21.37 -7.76 -25.26
C VAL A 425 20.35 -6.80 -24.65
N VAL A 426 19.77 -5.93 -25.49
CA VAL A 426 18.70 -5.00 -25.11
C VAL A 426 17.55 -5.15 -26.10
N LEU A 427 16.40 -5.58 -25.62
CA LEU A 427 15.22 -5.82 -26.44
C LEU A 427 14.12 -4.84 -26.01
N LYS A 428 13.67 -4.01 -26.96
CA LYS A 428 12.69 -2.94 -26.77
C LYS A 428 11.39 -3.29 -27.48
N SER A 429 10.31 -3.39 -26.72
CA SER A 429 8.97 -3.60 -27.26
C SER A 429 8.33 -2.29 -27.74
N SER A 430 7.63 -2.36 -28.87
CA SER A 430 6.79 -1.28 -29.40
C SER A 430 5.64 -0.90 -28.46
N GLN A 431 5.27 -1.79 -27.54
CA GLN A 431 4.24 -1.57 -26.51
C GLN A 431 4.80 -1.06 -25.17
N GLY A 432 6.11 -0.78 -25.09
CA GLY A 432 6.78 -0.24 -23.92
C GLY A 432 7.34 -1.30 -22.97
N GLY A 433 8.64 -1.20 -22.67
CA GLY A 433 9.38 -2.12 -21.79
C GLY A 433 10.70 -2.55 -22.44
N ASN A 434 11.79 -2.47 -21.67
CA ASN A 434 13.13 -2.90 -22.10
C ASN A 434 13.52 -4.15 -21.32
N MET A 435 13.85 -5.24 -22.03
CA MET A 435 14.50 -6.41 -21.44
C MET A 435 16.00 -6.27 -21.69
N VAL A 436 16.80 -6.34 -20.63
CA VAL A 436 18.26 -6.18 -20.69
C VAL A 436 18.92 -7.42 -20.12
N TYR A 437 19.91 -7.93 -20.83
CA TYR A 437 20.69 -9.08 -20.42
C TYR A 437 22.17 -8.78 -20.56
N SER A 438 22.92 -9.18 -19.53
CA SER A 438 24.37 -9.28 -19.58
C SER A 438 24.73 -10.75 -19.42
N ILE A 439 25.47 -11.29 -20.39
CA ILE A 439 25.82 -12.70 -20.47
C ILE A 439 27.34 -12.81 -20.46
N ARG A 440 27.91 -13.68 -19.63
CA ARG A 440 29.32 -14.03 -19.64
C ARG A 440 29.52 -15.33 -20.42
N CYS A 441 30.49 -15.37 -21.31
CA CYS A 441 30.91 -16.62 -21.96
C CYS A 441 32.04 -17.25 -21.12
N GLU A 442 31.87 -18.51 -20.71
CA GLU A 442 32.90 -19.30 -20.00
C GLU A 442 33.94 -19.91 -20.96
N PHE A 443 33.93 -19.48 -22.22
CA PHE A 443 34.90 -19.83 -23.24
C PHE A 443 35.58 -18.58 -23.79
N LYS A 444 36.76 -18.76 -24.38
CA LYS A 444 37.45 -17.67 -25.08
C LYS A 444 36.84 -17.50 -26.47
N ALA A 445 36.39 -16.30 -26.77
CA ALA A 445 35.94 -15.88 -28.10
C ALA A 445 36.73 -14.64 -28.52
N THR A 446 36.98 -14.48 -29.81
CA THR A 446 37.45 -13.21 -30.39
C THR A 446 36.34 -12.15 -30.33
N ASN A 447 36.66 -10.87 -30.55
CA ASN A 447 35.62 -9.82 -30.61
C ASN A 447 34.56 -10.12 -31.67
N ASN A 448 34.95 -10.64 -32.84
CA ASN A 448 34.00 -10.99 -33.89
C ASN A 448 33.11 -12.19 -33.48
N GLU A 449 33.68 -13.19 -32.80
CA GLU A 449 32.90 -14.31 -32.26
C GLU A 449 31.93 -13.85 -31.17
N ALA A 450 32.35 -12.98 -30.25
CA ALA A 450 31.49 -12.39 -29.23
C ALA A 450 30.32 -11.60 -29.85
N GLU A 451 30.56 -10.87 -30.93
CA GLU A 451 29.55 -10.15 -31.69
C GLU A 451 28.53 -11.11 -32.34
N TYR A 452 28.97 -12.25 -32.85
CA TYR A 452 28.09 -13.29 -33.37
C TYR A 452 27.28 -13.97 -32.25
N GLU A 453 27.91 -14.29 -31.12
CA GLU A 453 27.24 -14.88 -29.96
C GLU A 453 26.19 -13.94 -29.36
N ALA A 454 26.49 -12.64 -29.27
CA ALA A 454 25.54 -11.65 -28.78
C ALA A 454 24.30 -11.56 -29.68
N LEU A 455 24.50 -11.63 -31.00
CA LEU A 455 23.39 -11.67 -31.95
C LEU A 455 22.57 -12.95 -31.78
N ILE A 456 23.21 -14.11 -31.74
CA ILE A 456 22.51 -15.40 -31.62
C ILE A 456 21.70 -15.46 -30.32
N ALA A 457 22.30 -15.05 -29.19
CA ALA A 457 21.59 -14.96 -27.92
C ALA A 457 20.38 -14.01 -28.01
N GLY A 458 20.53 -12.86 -28.66
CA GLY A 458 19.43 -11.93 -28.90
C GLY A 458 18.31 -12.51 -29.76
N LEU A 459 18.65 -13.25 -30.83
CA LEU A 459 17.69 -13.94 -31.69
C LEU A 459 16.94 -15.04 -30.94
N ASP A 460 17.64 -15.86 -30.16
CA ASP A 460 17.03 -16.94 -29.38
C ASP A 460 16.08 -16.41 -28.29
N ILE A 461 16.45 -15.30 -27.64
CA ILE A 461 15.56 -14.61 -26.70
C ILE A 461 14.32 -14.08 -27.43
N ALA A 462 14.47 -13.44 -28.60
CA ALA A 462 13.35 -12.93 -29.39
C ALA A 462 12.40 -14.05 -29.85
N LEU A 463 12.94 -15.20 -30.30
CA LEU A 463 12.15 -16.37 -30.68
C LEU A 463 11.40 -16.97 -29.49
N ARG A 464 12.05 -17.08 -28.32
CA ARG A 464 11.39 -17.56 -27.08
C ARG A 464 10.29 -16.62 -26.59
N LEU A 465 10.38 -15.34 -26.90
CA LEU A 465 9.33 -14.34 -26.64
C LEU A 465 8.19 -14.38 -27.67
N GLY A 466 8.26 -15.25 -28.68
CA GLY A 466 7.24 -15.39 -29.72
C GLY A 466 7.23 -14.25 -30.74
N ALA A 467 8.35 -13.55 -30.92
CA ALA A 467 8.43 -12.45 -31.87
C ALA A 467 8.36 -12.97 -33.32
N LYS A 468 7.41 -12.44 -34.10
CA LYS A 468 7.25 -12.74 -35.54
C LYS A 468 8.03 -11.78 -36.44
N GLN A 469 8.20 -10.54 -36.00
CA GLN A 469 8.91 -9.49 -36.74
C GLN A 469 10.01 -8.88 -35.87
N LEU A 470 11.23 -8.78 -36.39
CA LEU A 470 12.40 -8.32 -35.63
C LEU A 470 13.22 -7.31 -36.43
N HIS A 471 13.62 -6.22 -35.76
CA HIS A 471 14.56 -5.23 -36.27
C HIS A 471 15.78 -5.17 -35.34
N VAL A 472 16.92 -5.63 -35.85
CA VAL A 472 18.19 -5.67 -35.14
C VAL A 472 19.03 -4.44 -35.46
N ARG A 473 19.55 -3.78 -34.43
CA ARG A 473 20.46 -2.64 -34.50
C ARG A 473 21.77 -2.97 -33.82
N ARG A 474 22.87 -2.73 -34.49
CA ARG A 474 24.21 -2.99 -33.95
C ARG A 474 25.27 -2.07 -34.53
N ASN A 475 26.39 -1.95 -33.83
CA ASN A 475 27.54 -1.10 -34.22
C ASN A 475 28.55 -1.81 -35.13
N SER A 476 28.62 -3.15 -35.13
CA SER A 476 29.56 -3.92 -35.94
C SER A 476 29.17 -3.98 -37.43
N LEU A 477 29.91 -3.26 -38.28
CA LEU A 477 29.73 -3.25 -39.74
C LEU A 477 30.01 -4.62 -40.38
N LEU A 478 30.96 -5.39 -39.85
CA LEU A 478 31.37 -6.67 -40.41
C LEU A 478 30.24 -7.70 -40.36
N VAL A 479 29.54 -7.81 -39.23
CA VAL A 479 28.49 -8.81 -39.04
C VAL A 479 27.23 -8.45 -39.84
N VAL A 480 26.88 -7.17 -39.93
CA VAL A 480 25.74 -6.69 -40.75
C VAL A 480 25.97 -7.04 -42.22
N ASN A 481 27.13 -6.72 -42.76
CA ASN A 481 27.45 -6.94 -44.17
C ASN A 481 27.62 -8.44 -44.50
N GLN A 482 28.08 -9.28 -43.56
CA GLN A 482 28.12 -10.72 -43.77
C GLN A 482 26.73 -11.36 -43.79
N ILE A 483 25.79 -10.85 -42.99
CA ILE A 483 24.40 -11.33 -42.95
C ILE A 483 23.63 -10.90 -44.21
N ASN A 484 23.79 -9.65 -44.62
CA ASN A 484 23.18 -9.12 -45.84
C ASN A 484 23.76 -9.70 -47.14
N GLY A 485 24.92 -10.38 -47.06
CA GLY A 485 25.57 -11.05 -48.19
C GLY A 485 26.59 -10.19 -48.93
N ASP A 486 26.85 -8.97 -48.45
CA ASP A 486 27.82 -8.04 -49.01
C ASP A 486 29.27 -8.48 -48.76
N PHE A 487 29.53 -9.15 -47.63
CA PHE A 487 30.84 -9.67 -47.24
C PHE A 487 30.87 -11.20 -47.13
N GLN A 488 31.96 -11.83 -47.57
CA GLN A 488 32.17 -13.28 -47.41
C GLN A 488 32.79 -13.61 -46.05
N ALA A 489 32.25 -14.60 -45.36
CA ALA A 489 32.89 -15.23 -44.21
C ALA A 489 33.97 -16.22 -44.69
N LYS A 490 35.24 -15.91 -44.46
CA LYS A 490 36.37 -16.70 -44.99
C LYS A 490 36.78 -17.88 -44.11
N ASP A 491 36.52 -17.81 -42.81
CA ASP A 491 36.89 -18.86 -41.83
C ASP A 491 35.75 -19.86 -41.63
N SER A 492 36.09 -21.16 -41.56
CA SER A 492 35.22 -22.26 -41.16
C SER A 492 34.33 -21.96 -39.93
N LYS A 493 34.87 -21.33 -38.88
CA LYS A 493 34.09 -20.96 -37.68
C LYS A 493 33.11 -19.83 -37.96
N MET A 494 33.53 -18.80 -38.69
CA MET A 494 32.66 -17.68 -39.06
C MET A 494 31.54 -18.13 -40.02
N MET A 495 31.81 -19.09 -40.89
CA MET A 495 30.78 -19.72 -41.73
C MET A 495 29.74 -20.47 -40.89
N ASN A 496 30.15 -21.17 -39.83
CA ASN A 496 29.23 -21.84 -38.91
C ASN A 496 28.37 -20.84 -38.12
N TYR A 497 28.95 -19.72 -37.66
CA TYR A 497 28.18 -18.65 -37.02
C TYR A 497 27.18 -18.00 -37.98
N LEU A 498 27.60 -17.70 -39.21
CA LEU A 498 26.73 -17.13 -40.23
C LEU A 498 25.57 -18.08 -40.56
N LYS A 499 25.85 -19.39 -40.64
CA LYS A 499 24.81 -20.42 -40.82
C LYS A 499 23.83 -20.44 -39.65
N ALA A 500 24.34 -20.50 -38.40
CA ALA A 500 23.51 -20.52 -37.20
C ALA A 500 22.60 -19.28 -37.04
N VAL A 501 23.08 -18.11 -37.48
CA VAL A 501 22.31 -16.88 -37.55
C VAL A 501 21.24 -16.96 -38.65
N LYS A 502 21.58 -17.40 -39.86
CA LYS A 502 20.62 -17.54 -40.97
C LYS A 502 19.49 -18.52 -40.66
N ASP A 503 19.82 -19.64 -40.01
CA ASP A 503 18.83 -20.65 -39.59
C ASP A 503 17.81 -20.07 -38.60
N ARG A 504 18.23 -19.15 -37.72
CA ARG A 504 17.35 -18.45 -36.78
C ARG A 504 16.56 -17.33 -37.44
N ILE A 505 17.18 -16.58 -38.35
CA ILE A 505 16.52 -15.53 -39.14
C ILE A 505 15.34 -16.11 -39.94
N ALA A 506 15.51 -17.30 -40.51
CA ALA A 506 14.46 -17.99 -41.29
C ALA A 506 13.18 -18.30 -40.48
N ARG A 507 13.22 -18.21 -39.15
CA ARG A 507 12.06 -18.43 -38.27
C ARG A 507 11.22 -17.17 -38.03
N PHE A 508 11.66 -16.00 -38.51
CA PHE A 508 10.91 -14.75 -38.42
C PHE A 508 10.15 -14.49 -39.72
N GLU A 509 8.91 -13.98 -39.61
CA GLU A 509 8.10 -13.56 -40.76
C GLU A 509 8.65 -12.27 -41.40
N TYR A 510 9.29 -11.41 -40.61
CA TYR A 510 10.01 -10.22 -41.07
C TYR A 510 11.29 -10.01 -40.25
N PHE A 511 12.40 -9.77 -40.94
CA PHE A 511 13.69 -9.50 -40.30
C PHE A 511 14.40 -8.35 -41.02
N LEU A 512 14.86 -7.38 -40.24
CA LEU A 512 15.72 -6.29 -40.71
C LEU A 512 16.92 -6.18 -39.77
N ILE A 513 18.11 -6.00 -40.34
CA ILE A 513 19.33 -5.71 -39.58
C ILE A 513 19.99 -4.45 -40.13
N GLU A 514 20.24 -3.47 -39.27
CA GLU A 514 20.89 -2.21 -39.64
C GLU A 514 22.09 -1.90 -38.75
N GLN A 515 23.09 -1.25 -39.36
CA GLN A 515 24.21 -0.71 -38.63
C GLN A 515 23.84 0.66 -38.05
N ILE A 516 24.15 0.88 -36.77
CA ILE A 516 23.98 2.17 -36.10
C ILE A 516 25.32 2.68 -35.55
N PRO A 517 25.50 4.02 -35.46
CA PRO A 517 26.60 4.63 -34.72
C PRO A 517 26.74 4.10 -33.28
N ARG A 518 27.97 4.01 -32.77
CA ARG A 518 28.27 3.41 -31.46
C ARG A 518 27.60 4.13 -30.28
N ASP A 519 27.47 5.46 -30.37
CA ASP A 519 26.74 6.31 -29.43
C ASP A 519 25.25 5.92 -29.31
N LEU A 520 24.66 5.34 -30.35
CA LEU A 520 23.29 4.83 -30.32
C LEU A 520 23.18 3.38 -29.76
N ASN A 521 24.31 2.68 -29.56
CA ASN A 521 24.38 1.32 -29.00
C ASN A 521 25.01 1.24 -27.60
N MET A 522 25.24 2.37 -26.92
CA MET A 522 25.97 2.43 -25.64
C MET A 522 25.45 1.48 -24.55
N GLN A 523 24.14 1.22 -24.54
CA GLN A 523 23.53 0.36 -23.53
C GLN A 523 23.91 -1.12 -23.70
N ALA A 524 23.97 -1.61 -24.94
CA ALA A 524 24.40 -2.98 -25.22
C ALA A 524 25.92 -3.13 -24.98
N ASP A 525 26.72 -2.13 -25.38
CA ASP A 525 28.17 -2.07 -25.11
C ASP A 525 28.46 -2.16 -23.59
N ALA A 526 27.75 -1.38 -22.78
CA ALA A 526 27.90 -1.40 -21.32
C ALA A 526 27.57 -2.78 -20.71
N LEU A 527 26.54 -3.47 -21.21
CA LEU A 527 26.16 -4.81 -20.75
C LEU A 527 27.16 -5.89 -21.19
N ALA A 528 27.72 -5.78 -22.39
CA ALA A 528 28.77 -6.67 -22.88
C ALA A 528 30.05 -6.52 -22.04
N ASN A 529 30.45 -5.28 -21.75
CA ASN A 529 31.60 -5.00 -20.88
C ASN A 529 31.36 -5.44 -19.43
N LEU A 530 30.13 -5.40 -18.94
CA LEU A 530 29.76 -5.98 -17.65
C LEU A 530 30.01 -7.51 -17.68
N GLY A 531 29.52 -8.22 -18.69
CA GLY A 531 29.70 -9.67 -18.80
C GLY A 531 31.16 -10.11 -18.89
N SER A 532 32.01 -9.34 -19.58
CA SER A 532 33.43 -9.66 -19.75
C SER A 532 34.29 -9.32 -18.51
N ALA A 533 33.86 -8.35 -17.68
CA ALA A 533 34.63 -7.85 -16.56
C ALA A 533 34.58 -8.72 -15.28
N PHE A 534 33.51 -9.49 -15.04
CA PHE A 534 33.28 -10.22 -13.78
C PHE A 534 33.70 -11.69 -13.84
N HIS A 535 34.60 -12.15 -12.96
CA HIS A 535 35.05 -13.55 -12.86
C HIS A 535 34.85 -14.19 -11.47
N ASP A 536 34.11 -13.54 -10.56
CA ASP A 536 34.01 -13.99 -9.16
C ASP A 536 32.64 -14.65 -8.87
N PRO A 537 32.58 -15.98 -8.66
CA PRO A 537 31.35 -16.69 -8.31
C PRO A 537 30.81 -16.38 -6.91
N SER A 538 31.56 -15.66 -6.07
CA SER A 538 31.17 -15.37 -4.67
C SER A 538 30.22 -14.17 -4.50
N MET A 539 29.86 -13.48 -5.59
CA MET A 539 29.00 -12.29 -5.60
C MET A 539 27.62 -12.57 -6.25
N GLU A 540 26.74 -13.28 -5.54
CA GLU A 540 25.36 -13.66 -5.96
C GLU A 540 24.38 -12.47 -6.22
N ASN A 541 24.82 -11.22 -6.12
CA ASN A 541 23.93 -10.05 -6.11
C ASN A 541 23.72 -9.38 -7.49
N ILE A 542 24.42 -9.78 -8.55
CA ILE A 542 24.25 -9.25 -9.91
C ILE A 542 23.85 -10.41 -10.84
N PRO A 543 22.64 -10.40 -11.43
CA PRO A 543 22.18 -11.50 -12.28
C PRO A 543 22.87 -11.44 -13.66
N ILE A 544 24.04 -12.06 -13.77
CA ILE A 544 24.75 -12.31 -15.03
C ILE A 544 24.40 -13.73 -15.49
N LEU A 545 24.02 -13.90 -16.75
CA LEU A 545 23.79 -15.24 -17.33
C LEU A 545 25.13 -15.83 -17.78
N HIS A 546 25.31 -17.15 -17.66
CA HIS A 546 26.53 -17.81 -18.09
C HIS A 546 26.27 -18.70 -19.32
N LEU A 547 27.06 -18.49 -20.38
CA LEU A 547 27.07 -19.31 -21.59
C LEU A 547 28.31 -20.20 -21.55
N THR A 548 28.14 -21.51 -21.37
CA THR A 548 29.23 -22.45 -21.07
C THR A 548 29.98 -22.96 -22.30
N THR A 549 29.33 -23.02 -23.45
CA THR A 549 29.90 -23.54 -24.71
C THR A 549 29.52 -22.64 -25.89
N PRO A 550 30.40 -22.50 -26.91
CA PRO A 550 30.07 -21.78 -28.13
C PRO A 550 28.84 -22.36 -28.83
N THR A 551 27.99 -21.49 -29.37
CA THR A 551 26.72 -21.92 -29.97
C THR A 551 26.92 -22.79 -31.21
N ILE A 552 28.05 -22.66 -31.89
CA ILE A 552 28.42 -23.47 -33.08
C ILE A 552 28.93 -24.88 -32.75
N GLU A 553 29.17 -25.19 -31.46
CA GLU A 553 29.68 -26.49 -30.99
C GLU A 553 28.64 -27.28 -30.18
N ALA A 554 27.48 -26.68 -29.87
CA ALA A 554 26.41 -27.34 -29.12
C ALA A 554 25.60 -28.29 -30.03
N LYS A 555 25.73 -29.60 -29.81
CA LYS A 555 24.76 -30.59 -30.28
C LYS A 555 23.43 -30.39 -29.54
N GLU A 556 22.31 -30.52 -30.26
CA GLU A 556 20.97 -30.57 -29.66
C GLU A 556 20.91 -31.68 -28.59
N GLU A 557 20.87 -31.29 -27.32
CA GLU A 557 20.15 -31.96 -26.21
C GLU A 557 20.43 -31.17 -24.92
N VAL A 558 19.48 -30.36 -24.46
CA VAL A 558 19.41 -30.01 -23.04
C VAL A 558 18.59 -31.12 -22.38
N GLN A 559 19.23 -32.24 -22.09
CA GLN A 559 18.80 -33.07 -20.96
C GLN A 559 19.17 -32.29 -19.70
N MET A 560 18.16 -31.76 -19.03
CA MET A 560 18.33 -31.32 -17.66
C MET A 560 18.43 -32.55 -16.77
N ASN A 561 19.62 -32.79 -16.25
CA ASN A 561 19.83 -33.73 -15.15
C ASN A 561 18.97 -33.28 -13.96
N GLU A 562 17.92 -34.06 -13.70
CA GLU A 562 17.45 -34.28 -12.34
C GLU A 562 18.60 -34.95 -11.59
N GLU A 563 19.25 -34.24 -10.67
CA GLU A 563 19.71 -34.77 -9.38
C GLU A 563 20.56 -33.72 -8.64
N VAL A 564 20.52 -33.84 -7.32
CA VAL A 564 21.22 -33.06 -6.30
C VAL A 564 20.50 -31.76 -5.90
N TYR A 565 19.49 -31.88 -5.05
CA TYR A 565 19.58 -31.48 -3.63
C TYR A 565 18.53 -32.26 -2.81
N ASN A 566 19.02 -33.10 -1.88
CA ASN A 566 18.29 -33.45 -0.66
C ASN A 566 18.26 -32.22 0.27
#